data_AF-A0A369KV67-F1
#
_entry.id   AF-A0A369KV67-F1
#
_cell.length_a   1.000
_cell.length_b   1.000
_cell.length_c   1.000
_cell.angle_alpha   90.00
_cell.angle_beta   90.00
_cell.angle_gamma   90.00
#
_symmetry.space_group_name_H-M   'P 1'
#
loop_
_entity.id
_entity.type
_entity.pdbx_description
1 polymer ?
#
loop_
_entity_poly.entity_id
_entity_poly.type
_entity_poly.pdbx_seq_one_letter_code
_entity_poly.pdbx_strand_id
1 'polypeptide(L)'
;MVNSGAIQTTSFIKGKTSAEKWERALEFIRALSDGKPYLGEAVYRSETATNKRNQAIAKLLDAYGMMASEPNEALDRYTKACSIMVTTRQLALIGATLANNGVNPITKKKVLASEYVHDVVSGMSVNGLYETSGEWWVKVGVPAKSGVAGGLLGVVPNKLAIAVFSPPLDDAGNSVRAQKVIEYFSKAWKLHCSDAK
;
A
#
# COMPACT_ATOMS: atom_id res chain seq x y z
N MET A 1 -5.95 3.20 6.38
CA MET A 1 -4.60 3.20 5.79
C MET A 1 -3.80 4.43 6.24
N VAL A 2 -3.76 4.70 7.56
CA VAL A 2 -2.97 5.80 8.16
C VAL A 2 -1.76 5.21 8.89
N ASN A 3 -0.74 6.04 9.16
CA ASN A 3 0.53 5.57 9.74
C ASN A 3 0.36 4.78 11.05
N SER A 4 -0.54 5.20 11.95
CA SER A 4 -0.77 4.49 13.21
C SER A 4 -1.23 3.06 13.00
N GLY A 5 -2.28 2.86 12.19
CA GLY A 5 -2.75 1.52 11.83
C GLY A 5 -1.70 0.70 11.07
N ALA A 6 -0.90 1.34 10.21
CA ALA A 6 0.17 0.66 9.49
C ALA A 6 1.31 0.19 10.43
N ILE A 7 1.79 1.06 11.33
CA ILE A 7 2.77 0.71 12.37
C ILE A 7 2.23 -0.42 13.24
N GLN A 8 1.00 -0.29 13.71
CA GLN A 8 0.34 -1.33 14.50
C GLN A 8 0.27 -2.66 13.74
N THR A 9 -0.12 -2.64 12.45
CA THR A 9 -0.19 -3.84 11.59
C THR A 9 1.16 -4.56 11.52
N THR A 10 2.27 -3.82 11.43
CA THR A 10 3.61 -4.44 11.42
C THR A 10 4.02 -5.10 12.75
N SER A 11 3.34 -4.78 13.85
CA SER A 11 3.52 -5.49 15.13
C SER A 11 2.89 -6.89 15.12
N PHE A 12 1.81 -7.07 14.37
CA PHE A 12 1.05 -8.33 14.24
C PHE A 12 1.64 -9.33 13.25
N ILE A 13 2.72 -8.98 12.54
CA ILE A 13 3.37 -9.91 11.62
C ILE A 13 3.90 -11.12 12.43
N LYS A 14 3.53 -12.33 11.99
CA LYS A 14 3.96 -13.57 12.63
C LYS A 14 5.45 -13.83 12.41
N GLY A 15 6.15 -14.22 13.47
CA GLY A 15 7.58 -14.55 13.49
C GLY A 15 8.11 -14.50 14.92
N LYS A 16 9.21 -15.21 15.21
CA LYS A 16 9.84 -15.24 16.54
C LYS A 16 10.74 -14.04 16.76
N THR A 17 11.40 -13.57 15.70
CA THR A 17 12.34 -12.43 15.76
C THR A 17 11.88 -11.31 14.84
N SER A 18 12.35 -10.08 15.07
CA SER A 18 12.07 -8.95 14.18
C SER A 18 12.56 -9.21 12.75
N ALA A 19 13.69 -9.89 12.58
CA ALA A 19 14.24 -10.26 11.28
C ALA A 19 13.32 -11.25 10.53
N GLU A 20 12.82 -12.29 11.19
CA GLU A 20 11.85 -13.22 10.59
C GLU A 20 10.55 -12.52 10.17
N LYS A 21 10.05 -11.62 11.03
CA LYS A 21 8.85 -10.82 10.73
C LYS A 21 9.07 -9.92 9.52
N TRP A 22 10.24 -9.28 9.43
CA TRP A 22 10.61 -8.46 8.28
C TRP A 22 10.69 -9.29 6.99
N GLU A 23 11.42 -10.41 7.00
CA GLU A 23 11.57 -11.25 5.81
C GLU A 23 10.21 -11.77 5.33
N ARG A 24 9.32 -12.16 6.27
CA ARG A 24 7.95 -12.55 5.94
C ARG A 24 7.18 -11.45 5.20
N ALA A 25 7.33 -10.19 5.62
CA ALA A 25 6.68 -9.06 4.96
C ALA A 25 7.26 -8.81 3.57
N LEU A 26 8.59 -8.85 3.43
CA LEU A 26 9.26 -8.64 2.15
C LEU A 26 8.91 -9.75 1.14
N GLU A 27 8.92 -11.01 1.56
CA GLU A 27 8.52 -12.16 0.75
C GLU A 27 7.06 -12.08 0.31
N PHE A 28 6.17 -11.59 1.18
CA PHE A 28 4.78 -11.34 0.81
C PHE A 28 4.66 -10.31 -0.32
N ILE A 29 5.37 -9.18 -0.23
CA ILE A 29 5.39 -8.16 -1.30
C ILE A 29 6.02 -8.71 -2.59
N ARG A 30 7.10 -9.48 -2.48
CA ARG A 30 7.73 -10.17 -3.61
C ARG A 30 6.76 -11.11 -4.33
N ALA A 31 5.99 -11.89 -3.58
CA ALA A 31 4.99 -12.82 -4.12
C ALA A 31 3.82 -12.11 -4.83
N LEU A 32 3.38 -10.95 -4.32
CA LEU A 32 2.37 -10.10 -4.99
C LEU A 32 2.88 -9.53 -6.33
N SER A 33 4.20 -9.42 -6.51
CA SER A 33 4.86 -8.83 -7.66
C SER A 33 5.59 -9.88 -8.52
N ASP A 34 6.84 -9.63 -8.91
CA ASP A 34 7.66 -10.51 -9.76
C ASP A 34 8.85 -11.15 -8.99
N GLY A 35 8.83 -11.13 -7.66
CA GLY A 35 9.89 -11.66 -6.82
C GLY A 35 11.11 -10.76 -6.62
N LYS A 36 11.18 -9.60 -7.31
CA LYS A 36 12.35 -8.70 -7.29
C LYS A 36 12.28 -7.47 -6.39
N PRO A 37 11.14 -7.06 -5.76
CA PRO A 37 11.17 -5.98 -4.78
C PRO A 37 12.23 -6.19 -3.69
N TYR A 38 12.88 -5.10 -3.29
CA TYR A 38 14.01 -5.13 -2.36
C TYR A 38 14.03 -3.88 -1.46
N LEU A 39 14.76 -3.92 -0.36
CA LEU A 39 14.91 -2.79 0.55
C LEU A 39 15.87 -1.74 -0.05
N GLY A 40 15.39 -0.52 -0.25
CA GLY A 40 16.21 0.63 -0.60
C GLY A 40 16.95 1.18 0.60
N GLU A 41 18.16 0.70 0.86
CA GLU A 41 18.98 1.07 2.03
C GLU A 41 19.17 2.58 2.22
N ALA A 42 19.39 3.33 1.13
CA ALA A 42 19.56 4.78 1.21
C ALA A 42 18.28 5.49 1.70
N VAL A 43 17.11 5.08 1.19
CA VAL A 43 15.81 5.62 1.61
C VAL A 43 15.53 5.23 3.06
N TYR A 44 15.74 3.95 3.41
CA TYR A 44 15.56 3.44 4.77
C TYR A 44 16.39 4.21 5.80
N ARG A 45 17.67 4.45 5.51
CA ARG A 45 18.56 5.23 6.40
C ARG A 45 18.08 6.68 6.54
N SER A 46 17.66 7.31 5.44
CA SER A 46 17.13 8.68 5.43
C SER A 46 15.87 8.82 6.27
N GLU A 47 14.90 7.91 6.07
CA GLU A 47 13.64 7.89 6.80
C GLU A 47 13.86 7.60 8.30
N THR A 48 14.72 6.63 8.63
CA THR A 48 15.02 6.28 10.02
C THR A 48 15.63 7.44 10.79
N ALA A 49 16.47 8.25 10.14
CA ALA A 49 17.10 9.42 10.76
C ALA A 49 16.08 10.53 11.13
N THR A 50 14.89 10.54 10.52
CA THR A 50 13.95 11.68 10.60
C THR A 50 12.52 11.31 11.00
N ASN A 51 12.21 10.03 11.24
CA ASN A 51 10.86 9.50 11.52
C ASN A 51 10.26 9.86 12.91
N LYS A 52 10.61 11.00 13.52
CA LYS A 52 10.19 11.42 14.87
C LYS A 52 8.67 11.36 15.09
N ARG A 53 7.87 11.74 14.09
CA ARG A 53 6.41 11.64 14.14
C ARG A 53 5.94 10.20 14.32
N ASN A 54 6.55 9.25 13.59
CA ASN A 54 6.20 7.84 13.70
C ASN A 54 6.71 7.22 15.00
N GLN A 55 7.83 7.70 15.57
CA GLN A 55 8.26 7.34 16.93
C GLN A 55 7.22 7.73 17.98
N ALA A 56 6.68 8.95 17.89
CA ALA A 56 5.63 9.40 18.81
C ALA A 56 4.35 8.55 18.67
N ILE A 57 3.95 8.21 17.44
CA ILE A 57 2.81 7.34 17.17
C ILE A 57 3.02 5.94 17.77
N ALA A 58 4.22 5.34 17.59
CA ALA A 58 4.53 4.03 18.11
C ALA A 58 4.44 3.99 19.65
N LYS A 59 4.98 5.01 20.34
CA LYS A 59 4.87 5.15 21.80
C LYS A 59 3.43 5.33 22.27
N LEU A 60 2.63 6.08 21.51
CA LEU A 60 1.22 6.28 21.86
C LEU A 60 0.43 4.97 21.74
N LEU A 61 0.63 4.21 20.66
CA LEU A 61 0.01 2.90 20.48
C LEU A 61 0.40 1.93 21.61
N ASP A 62 1.66 1.95 22.02
CA ASP A 62 2.16 1.15 23.15
C ASP A 62 1.49 1.54 24.46
N ALA A 63 1.39 2.84 24.75
CA ALA A 63 0.73 3.35 25.96
C ALA A 63 -0.75 2.92 26.05
N TYR A 64 -1.42 2.70 24.91
CA TYR A 64 -2.78 2.18 24.84
C TYR A 64 -2.88 0.64 24.79
N GLY A 65 -1.77 -0.09 24.89
CA GLY A 65 -1.75 -1.55 24.80
C GLY A 65 -2.15 -2.10 23.43
N MET A 66 -1.96 -1.30 22.37
CA MET A 66 -2.40 -1.65 21.01
C MET A 66 -1.34 -2.42 20.20
N MET A 67 -0.17 -2.68 20.78
CA MET A 67 0.97 -3.30 20.09
C MET A 67 1.07 -4.80 20.40
N ALA A 68 1.30 -5.62 19.37
CA ALA A 68 1.52 -7.07 19.51
C ALA A 68 3.01 -7.46 19.57
N SER A 69 3.92 -6.48 19.51
CA SER A 69 5.37 -6.65 19.65
C SER A 69 5.99 -5.36 20.18
N GLU A 70 7.31 -5.39 20.45
CA GLU A 70 8.04 -4.20 20.88
C GLU A 70 7.84 -3.03 19.88
N PRO A 71 7.53 -1.81 20.37
CA PRO A 71 7.14 -0.68 19.52
C PRO A 71 8.21 -0.20 18.55
N ASN A 72 9.48 -0.14 18.97
CA ASN A 72 10.58 0.30 18.11
C ASN A 72 10.86 -0.71 16.99
N GLU A 73 10.75 -2.01 17.27
CA GLU A 73 10.86 -3.06 16.25
C GLU A 73 9.73 -3.02 15.22
N ALA A 74 8.49 -2.76 15.68
CA ALA A 74 7.36 -2.55 14.77
C ALA A 74 7.58 -1.31 13.90
N LEU A 75 8.00 -0.19 14.51
CA LEU A 75 8.34 1.02 13.77
C LEU A 75 9.45 0.78 12.75
N ASP A 76 10.51 0.05 13.11
CA ASP A 76 11.60 -0.30 12.19
C ASP A 76 11.08 -1.08 10.98
N ARG A 77 10.25 -2.11 11.20
CA ARG A 77 9.63 -2.87 10.10
C ARG A 77 8.73 -1.99 9.23
N TYR A 78 7.97 -1.08 9.83
CA TYR A 78 7.18 -0.10 9.09
C TYR A 78 8.06 0.81 8.21
N THR A 79 9.15 1.36 8.76
CA THR A 79 10.08 2.21 8.00
C THR A 79 10.76 1.43 6.87
N LYS A 80 11.14 0.16 7.11
CA LYS A 80 11.64 -0.74 6.06
C LYS A 80 10.60 -1.00 4.96
N ALA A 81 9.34 -1.26 5.33
CA ALA A 81 8.25 -1.49 4.37
C ALA A 81 8.01 -0.27 3.46
N CYS A 82 8.05 0.94 4.01
CA CYS A 82 7.97 2.19 3.25
C CYS A 82 9.19 2.44 2.34
N SER A 83 10.28 1.70 2.54
CA SER A 83 11.54 1.82 1.80
C SER A 83 11.73 0.69 0.78
N ILE A 84 10.70 -0.12 0.52
CA ILE A 84 10.77 -1.16 -0.52
C ILE A 84 10.73 -0.51 -1.90
N MET A 85 11.71 -0.84 -2.73
CA MET A 85 11.81 -0.36 -4.10
C MET A 85 10.96 -1.20 -5.04
N VAL A 86 10.11 -0.53 -5.81
CA VAL A 86 9.30 -1.12 -6.88
C VAL A 86 9.29 -0.21 -8.10
N THR A 87 9.23 -0.82 -9.28
CA THR A 87 8.91 -0.14 -10.55
C THR A 87 7.40 0.03 -10.71
N THR A 88 6.96 0.91 -11.61
CA THR A 88 5.54 1.06 -11.95
C THR A 88 4.92 -0.27 -12.42
N ARG A 89 5.67 -1.08 -13.18
CA ARG A 89 5.23 -2.41 -13.62
C ARG A 89 5.03 -3.37 -12.44
N GLN A 90 5.95 -3.37 -11.48
CA GLN A 90 5.83 -4.18 -10.28
C GLN A 90 4.66 -3.74 -9.40
N LEU A 91 4.43 -2.43 -9.27
CA LEU A 91 3.28 -1.88 -8.57
C LEU A 91 1.95 -2.26 -9.26
N ALA A 92 1.90 -2.20 -10.59
CA ALA A 92 0.75 -2.66 -11.36
C ALA A 92 0.49 -4.16 -11.14
N LEU A 93 1.55 -4.99 -11.07
CA LEU A 93 1.42 -6.41 -10.82
C LEU A 93 0.90 -6.72 -9.40
N ILE A 94 1.35 -5.96 -8.40
CA ILE A 94 0.79 -6.04 -7.03
C ILE A 94 -0.71 -5.76 -7.05
N GLY A 95 -1.12 -4.66 -7.70
CA GLY A 95 -2.54 -4.34 -7.84
C GLY A 95 -3.32 -5.37 -8.65
N ALA A 96 -2.72 -5.93 -9.70
CA ALA A 96 -3.37 -6.93 -10.53
C ALA A 96 -3.56 -8.24 -9.77
N THR A 97 -2.64 -8.58 -8.85
CA THR A 97 -2.84 -9.69 -7.90
C THR A 97 -4.05 -9.42 -7.00
N LEU A 98 -4.24 -8.19 -6.51
CA LEU A 98 -5.43 -7.81 -5.73
C LEU A 98 -6.71 -7.84 -6.59
N ALA A 99 -6.68 -7.26 -7.80
CA ALA A 99 -7.81 -7.28 -8.73
C ALA A 99 -8.22 -8.71 -9.10
N ASN A 100 -7.27 -9.65 -9.12
CA ASN A 100 -7.47 -11.06 -9.43
C ASN A 100 -7.68 -11.91 -8.16
N ASN A 101 -8.40 -11.38 -7.18
CA ASN A 101 -8.76 -12.06 -5.93
C ASN A 101 -7.56 -12.69 -5.21
N GLY A 102 -6.41 -12.02 -5.22
CA GLY A 102 -5.20 -12.45 -4.52
C GLY A 102 -4.38 -13.52 -5.26
N VAL A 103 -4.70 -13.81 -6.52
CA VAL A 103 -3.90 -14.69 -7.39
C VAL A 103 -3.02 -13.86 -8.30
N ASN A 104 -1.70 -14.05 -8.22
CA ASN A 104 -0.77 -13.34 -9.08
C ASN A 104 -1.00 -13.74 -10.56
N PRO A 105 -1.33 -12.79 -11.46
CA PRO A 105 -1.77 -13.13 -12.81
C PRO A 105 -0.66 -13.69 -13.70
N ILE A 106 0.61 -13.50 -13.34
CA ILE A 106 1.76 -14.03 -14.07
C ILE A 106 2.17 -15.39 -13.51
N THR A 107 2.42 -15.47 -12.20
CA THR A 107 2.91 -16.71 -11.56
C THR A 107 1.81 -17.72 -11.26
N LYS A 108 0.53 -17.31 -11.34
CA LYS A 108 -0.66 -18.09 -11.00
C LYS A 108 -0.74 -18.56 -9.55
N LYS A 109 0.15 -18.09 -8.68
CA LYS A 109 0.15 -18.44 -7.25
C LYS A 109 -0.92 -17.64 -6.52
N LYS A 110 -1.68 -18.32 -5.64
CA LYS A 110 -2.56 -17.68 -4.65
C LYS A 110 -1.68 -17.10 -3.53
N VAL A 111 -1.61 -15.78 -3.45
CA VAL A 111 -0.78 -15.05 -2.48
C VAL A 111 -1.63 -14.58 -1.29
N LEU A 112 -2.88 -14.20 -1.55
CA LEU A 112 -3.81 -13.71 -0.53
C LEU A 112 -5.19 -14.37 -0.71
N ALA A 113 -5.82 -14.79 0.38
CA ALA A 113 -7.18 -15.31 0.38
C ALA A 113 -8.17 -14.22 -0.09
N SER A 114 -9.24 -14.61 -0.79
CA SER A 114 -10.16 -13.65 -1.42
C SER A 114 -10.87 -12.76 -0.39
N GLU A 115 -11.18 -13.29 0.79
CA GLU A 115 -11.74 -12.53 1.91
C GLU A 115 -10.83 -11.38 2.36
N TYR A 116 -9.52 -11.61 2.48
CA TYR A 116 -8.58 -10.56 2.86
C TYR A 116 -8.34 -9.56 1.73
N VAL A 117 -8.48 -9.98 0.46
CA VAL A 117 -8.43 -9.05 -0.68
C VAL A 117 -9.60 -8.07 -0.61
N HIS A 118 -10.79 -8.56 -0.30
CA HIS A 118 -11.96 -7.71 -0.10
C HIS A 118 -11.70 -6.64 0.97
N ASP A 119 -11.13 -7.00 2.11
CA ASP A 119 -10.83 -6.05 3.19
C ASP A 119 -9.78 -5.01 2.78
N VAL A 120 -8.73 -5.45 2.08
CA VAL A 120 -7.67 -4.55 1.57
C VAL A 120 -8.24 -3.54 0.58
N VAL A 121 -8.99 -4.00 -0.42
CA VAL A 121 -9.56 -3.14 -1.46
C VAL A 121 -10.65 -2.21 -0.89
N SER A 122 -11.46 -2.71 0.04
CA SER A 122 -12.42 -1.88 0.78
C SER A 122 -11.70 -0.76 1.55
N GLY A 123 -10.61 -1.09 2.24
CA GLY A 123 -9.75 -0.10 2.90
C GLY A 123 -9.20 0.95 1.93
N MET A 124 -8.67 0.52 0.78
CA MET A 124 -8.19 1.42 -0.28
C MET A 124 -9.29 2.39 -0.77
N SER A 125 -10.54 1.93 -0.83
CA SER A 125 -11.68 2.74 -1.29
C SER A 125 -11.99 3.90 -0.35
N VAL A 126 -11.93 3.66 0.96
CA VAL A 126 -12.38 4.63 1.97
C VAL A 126 -11.27 5.52 2.53
N ASN A 127 -10.01 5.08 2.49
CA ASN A 127 -8.90 5.79 3.14
C ASN A 127 -7.58 5.75 2.35
N GLY A 128 -7.65 5.53 1.05
CA GLY A 128 -6.52 5.35 0.16
C GLY A 128 -5.71 6.60 -0.20
N LEU A 129 -6.41 7.73 -0.32
CA LEU A 129 -5.87 9.04 -0.72
C LEU A 129 -6.00 10.09 0.40
N TYR A 130 -5.89 9.62 1.65
CA TYR A 130 -5.94 10.44 2.85
C TYR A 130 -7.24 11.26 2.90
N GLU A 131 -7.18 12.56 3.16
CA GLU A 131 -8.32 13.47 3.24
C GLU A 131 -9.12 13.58 1.93
N THR A 132 -8.50 13.28 0.78
CA THR A 132 -9.17 13.37 -0.53
C THR A 132 -9.87 12.07 -0.95
N SER A 133 -9.86 11.02 -0.11
CA SER A 133 -10.44 9.71 -0.45
C SER A 133 -11.94 9.78 -0.80
N GLY A 134 -12.70 10.63 -0.12
CA GLY A 134 -14.13 10.80 -0.37
C GLY A 134 -14.43 11.43 -1.74
N GLU A 135 -13.75 12.54 -2.06
CA GLU A 135 -13.87 13.19 -3.38
C GLU A 135 -13.40 12.25 -4.49
N TRP A 136 -12.28 11.55 -4.27
CA TRP A 136 -11.76 10.56 -5.21
C TRP A 136 -12.79 9.46 -5.51
N TRP A 137 -13.46 8.93 -4.48
CA TRP A 137 -14.47 7.89 -4.67
C TRP A 137 -15.63 8.39 -5.53
N VAL A 138 -16.18 9.57 -5.25
CA VAL A 138 -17.30 10.13 -6.03
C VAL A 138 -16.90 10.43 -7.47
N LYS A 139 -15.68 10.91 -7.68
CA LYS A 139 -15.23 11.38 -9.00
C LYS A 139 -14.66 10.28 -9.89
N VAL A 140 -13.93 9.33 -9.31
CA VAL A 140 -13.16 8.31 -10.03
C VAL A 140 -13.68 6.91 -9.73
N GLY A 141 -14.13 6.62 -8.50
CA GLY A 141 -14.74 5.34 -8.12
C GLY A 141 -13.83 4.12 -8.25
N VAL A 142 -12.51 4.31 -8.25
CA VAL A 142 -11.52 3.24 -8.31
C VAL A 142 -10.81 3.17 -6.96
N PRO A 143 -10.88 2.04 -6.23
CA PRO A 143 -10.08 1.82 -5.02
C PRO A 143 -8.61 2.10 -5.30
N ALA A 144 -7.98 2.96 -4.50
CA ALA A 144 -6.63 3.41 -4.80
C ALA A 144 -5.76 3.61 -3.55
N LYS A 145 -4.44 3.67 -3.73
CA LYS A 145 -3.50 4.07 -2.68
C LYS A 145 -2.38 4.89 -3.28
N SER A 146 -2.15 6.07 -2.69
CA SER A 146 -1.04 6.95 -3.03
C SER A 146 0.17 6.73 -2.12
N GLY A 147 1.37 7.04 -2.62
CA GLY A 147 2.61 7.13 -1.84
C GLY A 147 3.36 8.42 -2.16
N VAL A 148 3.99 9.00 -1.14
CA VAL A 148 4.70 10.30 -1.23
C VAL A 148 5.91 10.30 -2.17
N ALA A 149 6.40 9.13 -2.58
CA ALA A 149 7.39 9.02 -3.66
C ALA A 149 6.82 9.41 -5.04
N GLY A 150 5.49 9.57 -5.16
CA GLY A 150 4.79 9.88 -6.40
C GLY A 150 4.14 8.68 -7.09
N GLY A 151 4.10 7.51 -6.42
CA GLY A 151 3.41 6.33 -6.91
C GLY A 151 1.92 6.36 -6.55
N LEU A 152 1.05 6.00 -7.49
CA LEU A 152 -0.38 5.80 -7.26
C LEU A 152 -0.80 4.46 -7.85
N LEU A 153 -1.46 3.64 -7.04
CA LEU A 153 -2.04 2.38 -7.47
C LEU A 153 -3.56 2.48 -7.43
N GLY A 154 -4.24 2.17 -8.53
CA GLY A 154 -5.68 1.92 -8.61
C GLY A 154 -5.96 0.46 -8.90
N VAL A 155 -6.97 -0.12 -8.23
CA VAL A 155 -7.38 -1.52 -8.34
C VAL A 155 -8.85 -1.58 -8.68
N VAL A 156 -9.19 -2.20 -9.80
CA VAL A 156 -10.57 -2.45 -10.23
C VAL A 156 -10.85 -3.94 -10.08
N PRO A 157 -11.60 -4.37 -9.05
CA PRO A 157 -11.84 -5.79 -8.78
C PRO A 157 -12.34 -6.55 -10.00
N ASN A 158 -11.79 -7.75 -10.20
CA ASN A 158 -12.10 -8.66 -11.30
C ASN A 158 -11.83 -8.11 -12.72
N LYS A 159 -11.16 -6.95 -12.85
CA LYS A 159 -10.88 -6.34 -14.16
C LYS A 159 -9.39 -6.09 -14.37
N LEU A 160 -8.81 -5.13 -13.64
CA LEU A 160 -7.44 -4.67 -13.88
C LEU A 160 -6.89 -3.88 -12.69
N ALA A 161 -5.61 -3.52 -12.77
CA ALA A 161 -5.00 -2.51 -11.94
C ALA A 161 -4.22 -1.51 -12.79
N ILE A 162 -4.14 -0.27 -12.31
CA ILE A 162 -3.43 0.84 -12.96
C ILE A 162 -2.42 1.35 -11.95
N ALA A 163 -1.13 1.32 -12.30
CA ALA A 163 -0.10 1.99 -11.53
C ALA A 163 0.49 3.13 -12.34
N VAL A 164 0.73 4.26 -11.68
CA VAL A 164 1.34 5.44 -12.29
C VAL A 164 2.40 5.99 -11.34
N PHE A 165 3.49 6.51 -11.88
CA PHE A 165 4.54 7.15 -11.11
C PHE A 165 4.78 8.56 -11.65
N SER A 166 4.70 9.56 -10.77
CA SER A 166 5.04 10.95 -11.07
C SER A 166 5.32 11.69 -9.74
N PRO A 167 6.56 12.13 -9.46
CA PRO A 167 6.94 12.70 -8.17
C PRO A 167 6.15 13.91 -7.65
N PRO A 168 5.75 14.91 -8.47
CA PRO A 168 5.05 16.09 -7.95
C PRO A 168 3.73 15.73 -7.27
N LEU A 169 3.56 16.21 -6.03
CA LEU A 169 2.41 15.96 -5.18
C LEU A 169 1.52 17.21 -5.06
N ASP A 170 0.24 17.01 -4.77
CA ASP A 170 -0.66 18.04 -4.27
C ASP A 170 -0.48 18.27 -2.76
N ASP A 171 -1.25 19.19 -2.19
CA ASP A 171 -1.19 19.54 -0.77
C ASP A 171 -1.58 18.36 0.15
N ALA A 172 -2.30 17.36 -0.38
CA ALA A 172 -2.67 16.13 0.31
C ALA A 172 -1.62 15.03 0.22
N GLY A 173 -0.49 15.29 -0.45
CA GLY A 173 0.59 14.33 -0.62
C GLY A 173 0.31 13.27 -1.70
N ASN A 174 -0.63 13.53 -2.61
CA ASN A 174 -0.97 12.64 -3.71
C ASN A 174 -0.36 13.09 -5.03
N SER A 175 0.13 12.15 -5.84
CA SER A 175 0.73 12.49 -7.14
C SER A 175 -0.28 13.14 -8.09
N VAL A 176 -0.01 14.39 -8.49
CA VAL A 176 -0.95 15.20 -9.29
C VAL A 176 -1.23 14.55 -10.64
N ARG A 177 -0.18 14.17 -11.38
CA ARG A 177 -0.31 13.60 -12.73
C ARG A 177 -0.87 12.18 -12.68
N ALA A 178 -0.50 11.41 -11.66
CA ALA A 178 -0.99 10.04 -11.51
C ALA A 178 -2.51 10.00 -11.30
N GLN A 179 -3.03 10.92 -10.48
CA GLN A 179 -4.48 11.08 -10.28
C GLN A 179 -5.19 11.34 -11.61
N LYS A 180 -4.68 12.25 -12.43
CA LYS A 180 -5.27 12.58 -13.74
C LYS A 180 -5.27 11.40 -14.71
N VAL A 181 -4.22 10.60 -14.72
CA VAL A 181 -4.13 9.40 -15.58
C VAL A 181 -5.18 8.36 -15.18
N ILE A 182 -5.31 8.05 -13.89
CA ILE A 182 -6.30 7.06 -13.43
C ILE A 182 -7.72 7.61 -13.60
N GLU A 183 -7.95 8.91 -13.35
CA GLU A 183 -9.24 9.58 -13.61
C GLU A 183 -9.62 9.45 -15.10
N TYR A 184 -8.68 9.69 -16.02
CA TYR A 184 -8.91 9.54 -17.45
C TYR A 184 -9.34 8.13 -17.82
N PHE A 185 -8.60 7.10 -17.37
CA PHE A 185 -8.94 5.71 -17.67
C PHE A 185 -10.25 5.28 -17.02
N SER A 186 -10.57 5.76 -15.81
CA SER A 186 -11.84 5.46 -15.18
C SER A 186 -13.02 5.94 -16.02
N LYS A 187 -12.94 7.19 -16.52
CA LYS A 187 -13.96 7.76 -17.40
C LYS A 187 -14.02 7.07 -18.76
N ALA A 188 -12.86 6.89 -19.40
CA ALA A 188 -12.77 6.32 -20.75
C ALA A 188 -13.25 4.86 -20.80
N TRP A 189 -13.00 4.07 -19.75
CA TRP A 189 -13.32 2.63 -19.71
C TRP A 189 -14.45 2.28 -18.76
N LYS A 190 -15.15 3.27 -18.19
CA LYS A 190 -16.25 3.09 -17.23
C LYS A 190 -15.85 2.17 -16.07
N LEU A 191 -14.74 2.51 -15.40
CA LEU A 191 -14.17 1.69 -14.32
C LEU A 191 -14.70 2.02 -12.93
N HIS A 192 -15.60 3.00 -12.80
CA HIS A 192 -16.21 3.35 -11.53
C HIS A 192 -16.90 2.11 -10.94
N CYS A 193 -16.56 1.71 -9.72
CA CYS A 193 -17.03 0.45 -9.16
C CYS A 193 -18.56 0.41 -8.95
N SER A 194 -19.19 1.57 -8.72
CA SER A 194 -20.67 1.68 -8.67
C SER A 194 -21.37 1.59 -10.04
N ASP A 195 -20.63 1.71 -11.15
CA ASP A 195 -21.21 1.60 -12.51
C ASP A 195 -21.20 0.15 -13.00
N ALA A 196 -20.61 -0.77 -12.24
CA ALA A 196 -20.52 -2.18 -12.59
C ALA A 196 -21.91 -2.84 -12.55
N LYS A 197 -22.38 -3.27 -13.72
CA LYS A 197 -23.45 -4.26 -13.87
C LYS A 197 -22.90 -5.65 -13.73
#